data_AF-U2JB32-F1
#
_entry.id   AF-U2JB32-F1
#
_cell.length_a   1.000
_cell.length_b   1.000
_cell.length_c   1.000
_cell.angle_alpha   90.00
_cell.angle_beta   90.00
_cell.angle_gamma   90.00
#
_symmetry.space_group_name_H-M   'P 1'
#
loop_
_entity.id
_entity.type
_entity.pdbx_description
1 polymer ?
#
loop_
_entity_poly.entity_id
_entity_poly.type
_entity_poly.pdbx_seq_one_letter_code
_entity_poly.pdbx_strand_id
1 'polypeptide(L)'
;MAYSQTKVELENINEKLEKVYTTDQLTRRELNEAQKTYGYGSKEFNERLNAMNVQDSINRGIALNILDRFGWLDKPLLSDKASKAFFYTIQHADLETQIKYKHFMGEAFRSGQISNHEYAIFQDRLNVRLGKNQLYWQPDCLRQPWEFLPVPG
;
A
#
# COMPACT_ATOMS: atom_id res chain seq x y z
N MET A 1 -8.61 14.85 31.56
CA MET A 1 -7.77 13.62 31.57
C MET A 1 -7.94 12.78 30.29
N ALA A 2 -9.13 12.66 29.70
CA ALA A 2 -9.35 11.90 28.44
C ALA A 2 -8.51 12.38 27.24
N TYR A 3 -8.36 13.70 27.06
CA TYR A 3 -7.55 14.28 25.96
C TYR A 3 -6.09 13.84 25.96
N SER A 4 -5.49 13.70 27.15
CA SER A 4 -4.10 13.24 27.30
C SER A 4 -3.94 11.78 26.89
N GLN A 5 -4.92 10.94 27.21
CA GLN A 5 -4.90 9.51 26.90
C GLN A 5 -5.06 9.27 25.39
N THR A 6 -5.98 9.99 24.74
CA THR A 6 -6.19 9.89 23.29
C THR A 6 -4.98 10.38 22.50
N LYS A 7 -4.31 11.44 22.97
CA LYS A 7 -3.08 11.93 22.34
C LYS A 7 -1.95 10.90 22.40
N VAL A 8 -1.73 10.28 23.57
CA VAL A 8 -0.71 9.22 23.73
C VAL A 8 -1.02 7.99 22.88
N GLU A 9 -2.30 7.62 22.75
CA GLU A 9 -2.70 6.51 21.87
C GLU A 9 -2.42 6.82 20.40
N LEU A 10 -2.72 8.04 19.94
CA LEU A 10 -2.43 8.50 18.58
C LEU A 10 -0.93 8.56 18.29
N GLU A 11 -0.11 9.05 19.22
CA GLU A 11 1.35 9.07 19.09
C GLU A 11 1.90 7.64 18.94
N ASN A 12 1.40 6.69 19.74
CA ASN A 12 1.78 5.28 19.64
C ASN A 12 1.37 4.65 18.30
N ILE A 13 0.17 4.98 17.80
CA ILE A 13 -0.29 4.53 16.47
C ILE A 13 0.60 5.10 15.37
N ASN A 14 0.94 6.39 15.45
CA ASN A 14 1.81 7.04 14.48
C ASN A 14 3.17 6.36 14.41
N GLU A 15 3.84 6.14 15.55
CA GLU A 15 5.14 5.46 15.61
C GLU A 15 5.09 4.05 15.01
N LYS A 16 4.02 3.29 15.30
CA LYS A 16 3.82 1.95 14.74
C LYS A 16 3.70 1.99 13.22
N LEU A 17 2.89 2.91 12.69
CA LEU A 17 2.69 3.03 11.25
C LEU A 17 3.94 3.56 10.53
N GLU A 18 4.69 4.47 11.13
CA GLU A 18 5.98 4.92 10.60
C GLU A 18 6.99 3.76 10.50
N LYS A 19 7.00 2.88 11.51
CA LYS A 19 7.83 1.67 11.50
C LYS A 19 7.38 0.70 10.41
N VAL A 20 6.07 0.51 10.24
CA VAL A 20 5.52 -0.30 9.13
C VAL A 20 5.99 0.23 7.79
N TYR A 21 5.83 1.54 7.54
CA TYR A 21 6.31 2.18 6.31
C TYR A 21 7.82 1.98 6.12
N THR A 22 8.61 2.25 7.16
CA THR A 22 10.08 2.20 7.07
C THR A 22 10.57 0.78 6.76
N THR A 23 9.99 -0.23 7.41
CA THR A 23 10.37 -1.64 7.20
C THR A 23 9.91 -2.18 5.84
N ASP A 24 8.72 -1.77 5.37
CA ASP A 24 8.26 -2.08 4.00
C ASP A 24 9.27 -1.53 2.97
N GLN A 25 9.60 -0.24 3.04
CA GLN A 25 10.50 0.39 2.09
C GLN A 25 11.94 -0.14 2.17
N LEU A 26 12.43 -0.45 3.37
CA LEU A 26 13.77 -1.02 3.57
C LEU A 26 13.89 -2.40 2.92
N THR A 27 12.95 -3.31 3.19
CA THR A 27 13.01 -4.67 2.63
C THR A 27 12.91 -4.67 1.11
N ARG A 28 12.12 -3.76 0.52
CA ARG A 28 12.08 -3.56 -0.94
C ARG A 28 13.42 -3.08 -1.49
N ARG A 29 14.11 -2.17 -0.79
CA ARG A 29 15.45 -1.71 -1.19
C ARG A 29 16.46 -2.86 -1.16
N GLU A 30 16.50 -3.62 -0.06
CA GLU A 30 17.42 -4.74 0.10
C GLU A 30 17.21 -5.83 -0.94
N LEU A 31 15.95 -6.16 -1.26
CA LEU A 31 15.64 -7.12 -2.32
C LEU A 31 16.11 -6.62 -3.69
N ASN A 32 15.86 -5.35 -4.01
CA ASN A 32 16.30 -4.74 -5.26
C ASN A 32 17.83 -4.70 -5.37
N GLU A 33 18.54 -4.40 -4.28
CA GLU A 33 20.00 -4.43 -4.23
C GLU A 33 20.55 -5.84 -4.40
N ALA A 34 19.93 -6.84 -3.77
CA ALA A 34 20.29 -8.24 -3.94
C ALA A 34 20.08 -8.71 -5.39
N GLN A 35 18.95 -8.33 -6.00
CA GLN A 35 18.68 -8.64 -7.40
C GLN A 35 19.74 -8.03 -8.34
N LYS A 36 20.15 -6.78 -8.10
CA LYS A 36 21.16 -6.09 -8.92
C LYS A 36 22.56 -6.69 -8.75
N THR A 37 22.91 -7.09 -7.54
CA THR A 37 24.26 -7.55 -7.21
C THR A 37 24.47 -9.03 -7.52
N TYR A 38 23.49 -9.87 -7.18
CA TYR A 38 23.62 -11.33 -7.23
C TYR A 38 22.74 -11.98 -8.32
N GLY A 39 21.82 -11.23 -8.91
CA GLY A 39 20.89 -11.72 -9.92
C GLY A 39 19.58 -12.25 -9.35
N TYR A 40 18.57 -12.33 -10.22
CA TYR A 40 17.26 -12.89 -9.86
C TYR A 40 17.38 -14.39 -9.57
N GLY A 41 16.79 -14.85 -8.47
CA GLY A 41 16.80 -16.26 -8.08
C GLY A 41 18.10 -16.75 -7.42
N SER A 42 19.08 -15.87 -7.18
CA SER A 42 20.26 -16.22 -6.39
C SER A 42 19.89 -16.60 -4.95
N LYS A 43 20.82 -17.23 -4.23
CA LYS A 43 20.62 -17.56 -2.80
C LYS A 43 20.33 -16.30 -1.98
N GLU A 44 21.13 -15.26 -2.17
CA GLU A 44 21.00 -13.96 -1.49
C GLU A 44 19.68 -13.27 -1.84
N PHE A 45 19.27 -13.32 -3.11
CA PHE A 45 17.97 -12.79 -3.54
C PHE A 45 16.82 -13.50 -2.84
N ASN A 46 16.84 -14.84 -2.83
CA ASN A 46 15.78 -15.64 -2.20
C ASN A 46 15.75 -15.45 -0.67
N GLU A 47 16.91 -15.28 -0.03
CA GLU A 47 16.99 -14.94 1.40
C GLU A 47 16.36 -13.58 1.70
N ARG A 48 16.64 -12.54 0.90
CA ARG A 48 16.00 -11.23 1.03
C ARG A 48 14.51 -11.28 0.72
N LEU A 49 14.09 -12.07 -0.26
CA LEU A 49 12.68 -12.26 -0.61
C LEU A 49 11.91 -12.88 0.56
N ASN A 50 12.48 -13.90 1.20
CA ASN A 50 11.87 -14.53 2.38
C ASN A 50 11.78 -13.56 3.56
N ALA A 51 12.85 -12.80 3.83
CA ALA A 51 12.84 -11.78 4.88
C ALA A 51 11.77 -10.70 4.62
N MET A 52 11.65 -10.26 3.38
CA MET A 52 10.62 -9.32 2.93
C MET A 52 9.20 -9.87 3.16
N ASN A 53 8.94 -11.12 2.77
CA ASN A 53 7.63 -11.75 2.97
C ASN A 53 7.23 -11.87 4.44
N VAL A 54 8.20 -12.20 5.31
CA VAL A 54 7.98 -12.21 6.77
C VAL A 54 7.63 -10.82 7.29
N GLN A 55 8.40 -9.81 6.86
CA GLN A 55 8.16 -8.42 7.27
C GLN A 55 6.80 -7.89 6.77
N ASP A 56 6.42 -8.21 5.53
CA ASP A 56 5.11 -7.85 4.97
C ASP A 56 3.96 -8.45 5.79
N SER A 57 4.10 -9.68 6.29
CA SER A 57 3.10 -10.30 7.15
C SER A 57 2.96 -9.58 8.50
N ILE A 58 4.08 -9.17 9.10
CA ILE A 58 4.08 -8.39 10.36
C ILE A 58 3.42 -7.02 10.12
N ASN A 59 3.82 -6.34 9.05
CA ASN A 59 3.30 -5.05 8.65
C ASN A 59 1.80 -5.09 8.41
N ARG A 60 1.33 -6.12 7.70
CA ARG A 60 -0.09 -6.39 7.49
C ARG A 60 -0.86 -6.57 8.79
N GLY A 61 -0.34 -7.36 9.72
CA GLY A 61 -0.97 -7.56 11.02
C GLY A 61 -1.15 -6.25 11.80
N ILE A 62 -0.15 -5.37 11.78
CA ILE A 62 -0.19 -4.09 12.50
C ILE A 62 -1.16 -3.12 11.82
N ALA A 63 -0.95 -2.86 10.52
CA ALA A 63 -1.71 -1.82 9.82
C ALA A 63 -3.18 -2.18 9.66
N LEU A 64 -3.51 -3.44 9.34
CA LEU A 64 -4.91 -3.85 9.18
C LEU A 64 -5.65 -3.86 10.51
N ASN A 65 -5.00 -4.20 11.62
CA ASN A 65 -5.64 -4.12 12.94
C ASN A 65 -6.00 -2.66 13.31
N ILE A 66 -5.12 -1.72 12.99
CA ILE A 66 -5.39 -0.29 13.20
C ILE A 66 -6.52 0.17 12.28
N LEU A 67 -6.47 -0.23 11.00
CA LEU A 67 -7.47 0.13 10.00
C LEU A 67 -8.86 -0.42 10.34
N ASP A 68 -8.95 -1.67 10.82
CA ASP A 68 -10.21 -2.29 11.25
C ASP A 68 -10.83 -1.58 12.47
N ARG A 69 -10.00 -1.01 13.35
CA ARG A 69 -10.46 -0.37 14.60
C ARG A 69 -10.81 1.10 14.44
N PHE A 70 -10.03 1.83 13.65
CA PHE A 70 -10.08 3.29 13.59
C PHE A 70 -10.45 3.81 12.21
N GLY A 71 -10.56 2.94 11.21
CA GLY A 71 -10.67 3.35 9.81
C GLY A 71 -9.37 3.99 9.33
N TRP A 72 -9.46 4.71 8.22
CA TRP A 72 -8.31 5.39 7.63
C TRP A 72 -7.99 6.65 8.43
N LEU A 73 -7.01 6.55 9.32
CA LEU A 73 -6.48 7.69 10.07
C LEU A 73 -5.58 8.53 9.15
N ASP A 74 -5.67 9.85 9.27
CA ASP A 74 -4.87 10.74 8.44
C ASP A 74 -4.50 12.07 9.09
N LYS A 75 -3.73 12.88 8.36
CA LYS A 75 -3.37 14.25 8.70
C LYS A 75 -4.58 15.06 9.13
N PRO A 76 -4.45 15.87 10.21
CA PRO A 76 -3.21 16.13 10.96
C PRO A 76 -2.90 15.08 12.05
N LEU A 77 -3.66 13.98 12.16
CA LEU A 77 -3.50 12.99 13.23
C LEU A 77 -2.26 12.09 13.05
N LEU A 78 -1.85 11.86 11.80
CA LEU A 78 -0.70 11.04 11.43
C LEU A 78 0.33 11.83 10.63
N SER A 79 1.58 11.37 10.66
CA SER A 79 2.64 11.84 9.78
C SER A 79 2.47 11.32 8.35
N ASP A 80 3.13 11.96 7.39
CA ASP A 80 3.15 11.52 5.98
C ASP A 80 3.55 10.05 5.80
N LYS A 81 4.51 9.59 6.60
CA LYS A 81 4.98 8.20 6.55
C LYS A 81 3.92 7.25 7.08
N ALA A 82 3.29 7.61 8.20
CA ALA A 82 2.25 6.81 8.82
C ALA A 82 1.01 6.70 7.93
N SER A 83 0.54 7.80 7.32
CA SER A 83 -0.62 7.76 6.39
C SER A 83 -0.35 6.84 5.19
N LYS A 84 0.88 6.85 4.65
CA LYS A 84 1.27 5.99 3.52
C LYS A 84 1.40 4.52 3.89
N ALA A 85 1.57 4.18 5.16
CA ALA A 85 1.74 2.80 5.61
C ALA A 85 0.54 1.93 5.23
N PHE A 86 -0.68 2.45 5.36
CA PHE A 86 -1.90 1.73 4.96
C PHE A 86 -1.91 1.42 3.46
N PHE A 87 -1.57 2.41 2.64
CA PHE A 87 -1.54 2.26 1.19
C PHE A 87 -0.60 1.13 0.76
N TYR A 88 0.68 1.20 1.16
CA TYR A 88 1.68 0.20 0.76
C TYR A 88 1.35 -1.19 1.30
N THR A 89 0.86 -1.27 2.54
CA THR A 89 0.52 -2.55 3.16
C THR A 89 -0.60 -3.27 2.40
N ILE A 90 -1.68 -2.56 2.04
CA ILE A 90 -2.78 -3.15 1.27
C ILE A 90 -2.35 -3.40 -0.18
N GLN A 91 -1.60 -2.48 -0.80
CA GLN A 91 -1.10 -2.63 -2.16
C GLN A 91 -0.24 -3.91 -2.32
N HIS A 92 0.55 -4.27 -1.29
CA HIS A 92 1.42 -5.45 -1.30
C HIS A 92 0.76 -6.73 -0.79
N ALA A 93 -0.46 -6.65 -0.25
CA ALA A 93 -1.13 -7.81 0.32
C ALA A 93 -1.59 -8.83 -0.73
N ASP A 94 -2.01 -10.01 -0.26
CA ASP A 94 -2.69 -11.01 -1.08
C ASP A 94 -4.02 -10.48 -1.66
N LEU A 95 -4.56 -11.20 -2.64
CA LEU A 95 -5.74 -10.76 -3.39
C LEU A 95 -6.98 -10.64 -2.49
N GLU A 96 -7.16 -11.58 -1.56
CA GLU A 96 -8.29 -11.59 -0.65
C GLU A 96 -8.28 -10.36 0.25
N THR A 97 -7.11 -10.04 0.83
CA THR A 97 -6.90 -8.83 1.61
C THR A 97 -7.18 -7.57 0.77
N GLN A 98 -6.66 -7.50 -0.46
CA GLN A 98 -6.92 -6.35 -1.33
C GLN A 98 -8.42 -6.16 -1.60
N ILE A 99 -9.15 -7.25 -1.87
CA ILE A 99 -10.60 -7.19 -2.09
C ILE A 99 -11.33 -6.72 -0.83
N LYS A 100 -10.94 -7.22 0.34
CA LYS A 100 -11.53 -6.85 1.63
C LYS A 100 -11.37 -5.35 1.91
N TYR A 101 -10.16 -4.80 1.72
CA TYR A 101 -9.83 -3.43 2.10
C TYR A 101 -9.94 -2.40 0.97
N LYS A 102 -10.34 -2.79 -0.26
CA LYS A 102 -10.45 -1.85 -1.40
C LYS A 102 -11.40 -0.66 -1.16
N HIS A 103 -12.39 -0.81 -0.27
CA HIS A 103 -13.31 0.28 0.04
C HIS A 103 -12.60 1.43 0.77
N PHE A 104 -11.73 1.11 1.75
CA PHE A 104 -10.88 2.09 2.42
C PHE A 104 -9.93 2.80 1.46
N MET A 105 -9.38 2.09 0.48
CA MET A 105 -8.58 2.70 -0.59
C MET A 105 -9.38 3.75 -1.37
N GLY A 106 -10.65 3.45 -1.68
CA GLY A 106 -11.54 4.40 -2.35
C GLY A 106 -11.92 5.60 -1.46
N GLU A 107 -12.09 5.39 -0.15
CA GLU A 107 -12.34 6.48 0.80
C GLU A 107 -11.14 7.41 0.91
N ALA A 108 -9.96 6.85 1.15
CA ALA A 108 -8.71 7.58 1.25
C ALA A 108 -8.39 8.37 -0.02
N PHE A 109 -8.69 7.79 -1.19
CA PHE A 109 -8.61 8.50 -2.47
C PHE A 109 -9.57 9.71 -2.53
N ARG A 110 -10.85 9.52 -2.19
CA ARG A 110 -11.85 10.61 -2.21
C ARG A 110 -11.53 11.72 -1.22
N SER A 111 -10.87 11.41 -0.11
CA SER A 111 -10.40 12.39 0.86
C SER A 111 -9.06 13.05 0.49
N GLY A 112 -8.48 12.73 -0.68
CA GLY A 112 -7.23 13.34 -1.17
C GLY A 112 -5.97 12.83 -0.48
N GLN A 113 -6.05 11.67 0.18
CA GLN A 113 -4.99 11.12 1.02
C GLN A 113 -4.08 10.13 0.29
N ILE A 114 -4.63 9.51 -0.74
CA ILE A 114 -3.89 8.77 -1.74
C ILE A 114 -3.94 9.60 -3.02
N SER A 115 -2.80 9.74 -3.69
CA SER A 115 -2.74 10.45 -4.96
C SER A 115 -3.49 9.72 -6.08
N ASN A 116 -3.90 10.45 -7.12
CA ASN A 116 -4.48 9.88 -8.35
C ASN A 116 -3.63 8.73 -8.91
N HIS A 117 -2.31 8.90 -8.92
CA HIS A 117 -1.36 7.92 -9.42
C HIS A 117 -1.31 6.64 -8.57
N GLU A 118 -1.23 6.79 -7.25
CA GLU A 118 -1.23 5.64 -6.32
C GLU A 118 -2.54 4.85 -6.41
N TYR A 119 -3.68 5.54 -6.48
CA TYR A 119 -4.98 4.88 -6.62
C TYR A 119 -5.12 4.17 -7.98
N ALA A 120 -4.66 4.78 -9.07
CA ALA A 120 -4.67 4.17 -10.40
C ALA A 120 -3.84 2.87 -10.44
N ILE A 121 -2.63 2.90 -9.86
CA ILE A 121 -1.77 1.69 -9.76
C ILE A 121 -2.48 0.59 -8.97
N PHE A 122 -3.10 0.93 -7.83
CA PHE A 122 -3.81 -0.04 -7.01
C PHE A 122 -4.96 -0.70 -7.80
N GLN A 123 -5.78 0.11 -8.47
CA GLN A 123 -6.91 -0.40 -9.26
C GLN A 123 -6.47 -1.30 -10.41
N ASP A 124 -5.43 -0.90 -11.15
CA ASP A 124 -4.91 -1.69 -12.26
C ASP A 124 -4.32 -3.02 -11.78
N ARG A 125 -3.55 -3.00 -10.69
CA ARG A 125 -3.01 -4.23 -10.09
C ARG A 125 -4.12 -5.15 -9.61
N LEU A 126 -5.15 -4.62 -8.96
CA LEU A 126 -6.29 -5.41 -8.51
C LEU A 126 -7.04 -6.04 -9.69
N ASN A 127 -7.28 -5.26 -10.76
CA ASN A 127 -7.96 -5.76 -11.96
C ASN A 127 -7.18 -6.87 -12.63
N VAL A 128 -5.86 -6.70 -12.83
CA VAL A 128 -5.01 -7.75 -13.42
C VAL A 128 -5.06 -9.04 -12.60
N ARG A 129 -4.99 -8.95 -11.27
CA ARG A 129 -5.09 -10.12 -10.38
C ARG A 129 -6.47 -10.78 -10.40
N LEU A 130 -7.51 -10.04 -10.77
CA LEU A 130 -8.86 -10.54 -10.98
C LEU A 130 -9.11 -11.06 -12.41
N GLY A 131 -8.09 -11.07 -13.27
CA GLY A 131 -8.22 -11.46 -14.68
C GLY A 131 -8.99 -10.45 -15.53
N LYS A 132 -9.05 -9.19 -15.08
CA LYS A 132 -9.69 -8.07 -15.78
C LYS A 132 -8.64 -7.17 -16.43
N ASN A 133 -9.07 -6.38 -17.41
CA ASN A 133 -8.23 -5.37 -18.03
C ASN A 133 -7.87 -4.26 -17.04
N GLN A 134 -6.67 -3.69 -17.20
CA GLN A 134 -6.25 -2.47 -16.50
C GLN A 134 -7.21 -1.33 -16.91
N LEU A 135 -7.54 -0.44 -15.98
CA LEU A 135 -8.45 0.68 -16.22
C LEU A 135 -7.69 1.93 -16.67
N TYR A 136 -6.53 2.21 -16.07
CA TYR A 136 -5.79 3.45 -16.29
C TYR A 136 -4.59 3.28 -17.21
N TRP A 137 -3.78 2.26 -16.95
CA TRP A 137 -2.61 1.94 -17.75
C TRP A 137 -2.94 0.80 -18.72
N GLN A 138 -3.62 1.12 -19.82
CA GLN A 138 -3.71 0.22 -20.96
C GLN A 138 -2.66 0.58 -22.01
N PRO A 139 -1.90 -0.40 -22.55
CA PRO A 139 -1.15 -0.17 -23.77
C PRO A 139 -2.11 0.17 -24.91
N ASP A 140 -1.76 1.15 -25.75
CA ASP A 140 -2.63 1.70 -26.81
C ASP A 140 -3.23 0.62 -27.73
N CYS A 141 -2.56 -0.52 -27.89
CA CYS A 141 -3.04 -1.62 -28.72
C CYS A 141 -4.24 -2.41 -28.14
N LEU A 142 -4.59 -2.21 -26.87
CA LEU A 142 -5.74 -2.85 -26.21
C LEU A 142 -6.92 -1.89 -25.97
N ARG A 143 -6.74 -0.58 -26.19
CA ARG A 143 -7.83 0.39 -26.07
C ARG A 143 -8.78 0.24 -27.23
N GLN A 144 -10.06 0.05 -26.93
CA GLN A 144 -11.09 0.15 -27.95
C GLN A 144 -11.20 1.62 -28.40
N PRO A 145 -11.40 1.91 -29.70
CA PRO A 145 -11.34 3.28 -30.24
C PRO A 145 -12.29 4.29 -29.59
N TRP A 146 -13.32 3.83 -28.86
CA TRP A 146 -14.34 4.67 -28.23
C TRP A 146 -14.09 5.00 -26.74
N GLU A 147 -12.99 4.52 -26.15
CA GLU A 147 -12.69 4.74 -24.71
C GLU A 147 -11.89 6.02 -24.42
N PHE A 148 -11.72 6.91 -25.40
CA PHE A 148 -11.20 8.26 -25.19
C PHE A 148 -12.23 9.16 -24.49
N LEU A 149 -12.60 8.85 -23.24
CA LEU A 149 -13.26 9.81 -22.38
C LEU A 149 -12.18 10.65 -21.66
N PRO A 150 -12.27 11.98 -21.70
CA PRO A 150 -11.32 12.83 -20.99
C PRO A 150 -11.47 12.61 -19.47
N VAL A 151 -10.36 12.31 -18.81
CA VAL A 151 -10.26 12.41 -17.35
C VAL A 151 -10.49 13.87 -16.95
N PRO A 152 -11.43 14.18 -16.03
CA PRO A 152 -11.56 15.53 -15.50
C PRO A 152 -10.25 15.93 -14.82
N GLY A 153 -9.71 17.09 -15.19
CA GLY A 153 -8.52 17.69 -14.60
C GLY A 153 -8.79 18.32 -13.24
#